data_AF-A0A8T6IGX0-F1
#
_entry.id   AF-A0A8T6IGX0-F1
#
_cell.length_a   1.000
_cell.length_b   1.000
_cell.length_c   1.000
_cell.angle_alpha   90.00
_cell.angle_beta   90.00
_cell.angle_gamma   90.00
#
_symmetry.space_group_name_H-M   'P 1'
#
loop_
_entity.id
_entity.type
_entity.pdbx_description
1 polymer ?
#
loop_
_entity_poly.entity_id
_entity_poly.type
_entity_poly.pdbx_seq_one_letter_code
_entity_poly.pdbx_strand_id
1 'polypeptide(L)'
;MSQTWFQHTFSRKRFQTRNQATAMAILGIAVLLILGSLYLTNVASFAITNREIEDLISRRDQLKRQNEQLIGEIASFRTVPRLFARAAEIGFRPAANSDIDYLLIEGYS
;
A
#
# COMPACT_ATOMS: atom_id res chain seq x y z
N MET A 1 -49.03 -68.60 -38.71
CA MET A 1 -47.63 -68.94 -38.34
C MET A 1 -46.75 -68.09 -39.26
N SER A 2 -45.87 -67.17 -38.88
CA SER A 2 -45.14 -66.88 -37.63
C SER A 2 -44.65 -65.43 -37.72
N GLN A 3 -45.02 -64.56 -36.76
CA GLN A 3 -44.56 -63.17 -36.68
C GLN A 3 -43.81 -62.93 -35.37
N THR A 4 -42.53 -63.31 -35.32
CA THR A 4 -41.71 -63.22 -34.08
C THR A 4 -40.24 -62.90 -34.37
N TRP A 5 -39.95 -62.04 -35.35
CA TRP A 5 -38.56 -61.70 -35.72
C TRP A 5 -38.13 -60.24 -35.48
N PHE A 6 -38.98 -59.39 -34.90
CA PHE A 6 -38.68 -57.96 -34.72
C PHE A 6 -38.35 -57.51 -33.29
N GLN A 7 -38.31 -58.39 -32.29
CA GLN A 7 -38.21 -57.94 -30.89
C GLN A 7 -36.81 -58.00 -30.25
N HIS A 8 -35.76 -58.42 -30.97
CA HIS A 8 -34.45 -58.69 -30.35
C HIS A 8 -33.33 -57.70 -30.68
N THR A 9 -33.65 -56.46 -31.07
CA THR A 9 -32.63 -55.44 -31.33
C THR A 9 -32.70 -54.30 -30.33
N PHE A 10 -31.85 -54.46 -29.30
CA PHE A 10 -31.12 -53.39 -28.61
C PHE A 10 -31.86 -52.53 -27.58
N SER A 11 -32.16 -53.13 -26.43
CA SER A 11 -32.03 -52.41 -25.15
C SER A 11 -30.54 -52.26 -24.78
N ARG A 12 -29.84 -51.31 -25.43
CA ARG A 12 -28.50 -50.84 -25.01
C ARG A 12 -28.62 -49.43 -24.44
N LYS A 13 -29.19 -49.27 -23.24
CA LYS A 13 -29.25 -47.94 -22.59
C LYS A 13 -29.08 -47.93 -21.07
N ARG A 14 -28.48 -48.98 -20.48
CA ARG A 14 -28.26 -49.04 -19.02
C ARG A 14 -26.80 -49.11 -18.55
N PHE A 15 -25.84 -49.28 -19.46
CA PHE A 15 -24.41 -49.34 -19.10
C PHE A 15 -23.63 -48.03 -19.31
N GLN A 16 -24.20 -47.01 -19.96
CA GLN A 16 -23.52 -45.71 -20.14
C GLN A 16 -23.69 -44.75 -18.95
N THR A 17 -24.82 -44.82 -18.24
CA THR A 17 -25.10 -43.90 -17.13
C THR A 17 -24.14 -44.09 -15.96
N ARG A 18 -23.71 -45.34 -15.71
CA ARG A 18 -22.73 -45.64 -14.66
C ARG A 18 -21.36 -45.08 -14.99
N ASN A 19 -20.94 -45.12 -16.26
CA ASN A 19 -19.68 -44.54 -16.71
C ASN A 19 -19.71 -43.00 -16.72
N GLN A 20 -20.86 -42.39 -17.05
CA GLN A 20 -21.03 -40.93 -17.00
C GLN A 20 -20.93 -40.38 -15.58
N ALA A 21 -21.54 -41.04 -14.59
CA ALA A 21 -21.45 -40.61 -13.19
C ALA A 21 -19.99 -40.67 -12.69
N THR A 22 -19.26 -41.74 -13.00
CA THR A 22 -17.82 -41.84 -12.68
C THR A 22 -17.00 -40.79 -13.43
N ALA A 23 -17.29 -40.51 -14.70
CA ALA A 23 -16.57 -39.49 -15.46
C ALA A 23 -16.78 -38.08 -14.88
N MET A 24 -18.00 -37.75 -14.43
CA MET A 24 -18.28 -36.48 -13.76
C MET A 24 -17.60 -36.39 -12.39
N ALA A 25 -17.55 -37.48 -11.63
CA ALA A 25 -16.84 -37.51 -10.35
C ALA A 25 -15.33 -37.25 -10.55
N ILE A 26 -14.72 -37.90 -11.56
CA ILE A 26 -13.31 -37.68 -11.89
C ILE A 26 -13.05 -36.24 -12.33
N LEU A 27 -13.92 -35.67 -13.17
CA LEU A 27 -13.83 -34.26 -13.58
C LEU A 27 -13.96 -33.31 -12.39
N GLY A 28 -14.89 -33.57 -11.46
CA GLY A 28 -15.05 -32.77 -10.25
C GLY A 28 -13.80 -32.77 -9.38
N ILE A 29 -13.18 -33.94 -9.20
CA ILE A 29 -11.91 -34.08 -8.47
C ILE A 29 -10.79 -33.33 -9.20
N ALA A 30 -10.71 -33.45 -10.53
CA ALA A 30 -9.70 -32.75 -11.32
C ALA A 30 -9.83 -31.22 -11.19
N VAL A 31 -11.05 -30.68 -11.25
CA VAL A 31 -11.31 -29.25 -11.05
C VAL A 31 -10.92 -28.81 -9.64
N LEU A 32 -11.27 -29.59 -8.61
CA LEU A 32 -10.87 -29.30 -7.23
C LEU A 32 -9.36 -29.29 -7.05
N LEU A 33 -8.64 -30.22 -7.69
CA LEU A 33 -7.18 -30.26 -7.66
C LEU A 33 -6.55 -29.06 -8.38
N ILE A 34 -7.11 -28.65 -9.52
CA ILE A 34 -6.66 -27.45 -10.25
C ILE A 34 -6.88 -26.19 -9.40
N LEU A 35 -8.08 -26.03 -8.82
CA LEU A 35 -8.40 -24.90 -7.96
C LEU A 35 -7.55 -24.89 -6.69
N GLY A 36 -7.35 -26.06 -6.07
CA GLY A 36 -6.48 -26.22 -4.90
C GLY A 36 -5.03 -25.86 -5.21
N SER A 37 -4.50 -26.34 -6.34
CA SER A 37 -3.14 -26.02 -6.80
C SER A 37 -2.97 -24.53 -7.13
N LEU A 38 -3.96 -23.92 -7.78
CA LEU A 38 -3.97 -22.49 -8.10
C LEU A 38 -4.04 -21.63 -6.84
N TYR A 39 -4.84 -22.05 -5.86
CA TYR A 39 -4.95 -21.40 -4.56
C TYR A 39 -3.63 -21.49 -3.79
N LEU A 40 -2.98 -22.67 -3.77
CA LEU A 40 -1.67 -22.87 -3.14
C LEU A 40 -0.56 -22.04 -3.80
N THR A 41 -0.58 -21.95 -5.13
CA THR A 41 0.40 -21.17 -5.91
C THR A 41 0.24 -19.67 -5.69
N ASN A 42 -1.00 -19.19 -5.43
CA ASN A 42 -1.26 -17.79 -5.08
C ASN A 42 -0.60 -17.34 -3.77
N VAL A 43 -0.19 -18.28 -2.89
CA VAL A 43 0.45 -17.96 -1.60
C VAL A 43 1.94 -17.62 -1.74
N ALA A 44 2.58 -17.98 -2.85
CA ALA A 44 4.03 -17.79 -3.02
C ALA A 44 4.44 -16.33 -3.30
N SER A 45 3.56 -15.51 -3.89
CA SER A 45 3.88 -14.12 -4.26
C SER A 45 3.64 -13.09 -3.13
N PHE A 46 3.03 -13.52 -2.02
CA PHE A 46 2.61 -12.62 -0.94
C PHE A 46 3.75 -12.30 0.05
N ALA A 47 4.67 -13.24 0.30
CA ALA A 47 5.71 -13.07 1.31
C ALA A 47 6.86 -12.13 0.87
N ILE A 48 7.27 -12.22 -0.40
CA ILE A 48 8.37 -11.38 -0.93
C ILE A 48 7.89 -9.93 -1.10
N THR A 49 6.71 -9.75 -1.68
CA THR A 49 6.10 -8.42 -1.89
C THR A 49 5.83 -7.71 -0.56
N ASN A 50 5.31 -8.42 0.45
CA ASN A 50 5.10 -7.83 1.77
C ASN A 50 6.40 -7.41 2.45
N ARG A 51 7.49 -8.17 2.28
CA ARG A 51 8.77 -7.82 2.87
C ARG A 51 9.35 -6.55 2.26
N GLU A 52 9.22 -6.38 0.95
CA GLU A 52 9.64 -5.16 0.25
C GLU A 52 8.78 -3.96 0.66
N ILE A 53 7.47 -4.15 0.80
CA ILE A 53 6.57 -3.11 1.32
C ILE A 53 6.95 -2.72 2.75
N GLU A 54 7.23 -3.68 3.62
CA GLU A 54 7.65 -3.43 5.00
C GLU A 54 8.97 -2.65 5.07
N ASP A 55 9.95 -3.00 4.23
CA ASP A 55 11.23 -2.30 4.15
C ASP A 55 11.05 -0.85 3.65
N LEU A 56 10.21 -0.65 2.63
CA LEU A 56 9.85 0.68 2.13
C LEU A 56 9.13 1.55 3.18
N ILE A 57 8.22 0.96 3.95
CA ILE A 57 7.54 1.65 5.06
C ILE A 57 8.55 2.05 6.14
N SER A 58 9.42 1.12 6.55
CA SER A 58 10.48 1.38 7.52
C SER A 58 11.40 2.51 7.07
N ARG A 59 11.82 2.48 5.80
CA ARG A 59 12.67 3.51 5.21
C ARG A 59 11.98 4.87 5.15
N ARG A 60 10.69 4.90 4.77
CA ARG A 60 9.89 6.14 4.74
C ARG A 60 9.75 6.74 6.15
N ASP A 61 9.50 5.91 7.16
CA ASP A 61 9.34 6.38 8.53
C ASP A 61 10.67 6.89 9.12
N GLN A 62 11.80 6.26 8.76
CA GLN A 62 13.13 6.77 9.10
C GLN A 62 13.37 8.16 8.50
N LEU A 63 13.09 8.34 7.20
CA LEU A 63 13.26 9.62 6.52
C LEU A 63 12.36 10.70 7.10
N LYS A 64 11.12 10.35 7.46
CA LYS A 64 10.19 11.30 8.09
C LYS A 64 10.71 11.80 9.43
N ARG A 65 11.21 10.91 10.30
CA ARG A 65 11.83 11.30 11.58
C ARG A 65 13.04 12.21 11.39
N GLN A 66 13.91 11.89 10.43
CA GLN A 66 15.07 12.74 10.10
C GLN A 66 14.64 14.12 9.61
N ASN A 67 13.60 14.19 8.78
CA ASN A 67 13.06 15.45 8.30
C ASN A 67 12.50 16.31 9.43
N GLU A 68 11.69 15.73 10.32
CA GLU A 68 11.14 16.42 11.49
C GLU A 68 12.24 16.94 12.42
N GLN A 69 13.30 16.14 12.65
CA GLN A 69 14.48 16.59 13.40
C GLN A 69 15.15 17.79 12.72
N LEU A 70 15.42 17.73 11.42
CA LEU A 70 16.04 18.82 10.67
C LEU A 70 15.19 20.09 10.69
N ILE A 71 13.85 19.97 10.60
CA ILE A 71 12.94 21.10 10.75
C ILE A 71 13.09 21.74 12.13
N GLY A 72 13.16 20.92 13.19
CA GLY A 72 13.42 21.41 14.55
C GLY A 72 14.76 22.13 14.69
N GLU A 73 15.82 21.58 14.11
CA GLU A 73 17.16 22.19 14.11
C GLU A 73 17.16 23.53 13.33
N ILE A 74 16.56 23.58 12.15
CA ILE A 74 16.42 24.81 11.35
C ILE A 74 15.62 25.86 12.13
N ALA A 75 14.54 25.46 12.78
CA ALA A 75 13.75 26.36 13.61
C ALA A 75 14.59 26.93 14.75
N SER A 76 15.40 26.09 15.42
CA SER A 76 16.32 26.53 16.48
C SER A 76 17.34 27.57 15.98
N PHE A 77 17.85 27.38 14.75
CA PHE A 77 18.80 28.30 14.13
C PHE A 77 18.17 29.62 13.68
N ARG A 78 16.87 29.65 13.39
CA ARG A 78 16.12 30.84 12.95
C ARG A 78 15.47 31.62 14.09
N THR A 79 15.67 31.23 15.34
CA THR A 79 15.04 31.91 16.47
C THR A 79 15.55 33.34 16.63
N VAL A 80 14.61 34.26 16.90
CA VAL A 80 14.86 35.69 17.14
C VAL A 80 15.96 35.95 18.20
N PRO A 81 16.04 35.20 19.32
CA PRO A 81 17.14 35.32 20.28
C PRO A 81 18.52 35.07 19.69
N ARG A 82 18.66 34.13 18.74
CA ARG A 82 19.95 33.86 18.08
C ARG A 82 20.34 34.97 17.10
N LEU A 83 19.35 35.57 16.44
CA LEU A 83 19.53 36.79 15.65
C LEU A 83 20.02 37.96 16.52
N PHE A 84 19.40 38.18 17.68
CA PHE A 84 19.85 39.20 18.64
C PHE A 84 21.23 38.91 19.21
N ALA A 85 21.51 37.66 19.58
CA ALA A 85 22.82 37.24 20.05
C ALA A 85 23.90 37.50 19.00
N ARG A 86 23.63 37.12 17.74
CA ARG A 86 24.56 37.38 16.63
C ARG A 86 24.72 38.87 16.38
N ALA A 87 23.64 39.65 16.37
CA ALA A 87 23.68 41.10 16.22
C ALA A 87 24.54 41.75 17.33
N ALA A 88 24.42 41.28 18.57
CA ALA A 88 25.26 41.72 19.67
C ALA A 88 26.74 41.38 19.46
N GLU A 89 27.06 40.17 18.97
CA GLU A 89 28.44 39.77 18.63
C GLU A 89 29.09 40.66 17.55
N ILE A 90 28.29 41.17 16.60
CA ILE A 90 28.77 42.08 15.55
C ILE A 90 28.64 43.56 15.93
N GLY A 91 28.40 43.87 17.21
CA GLY A 91 28.45 45.21 17.77
C GLY A 91 27.14 46.00 17.69
N PHE A 92 26.04 45.39 17.26
CA PHE A 92 24.72 46.02 17.31
C PHE A 92 24.14 45.95 18.72
N ARG A 93 23.41 46.99 19.12
CA ARG A 93 22.67 47.06 20.37
C ARG A 93 21.18 47.31 20.09
N PRO A 94 20.27 46.88 20.97
CA PRO A 94 18.87 47.30 20.89
C PRO A 94 18.77 48.83 20.84
N ALA A 95 17.92 49.35 19.95
CA ALA A 95 17.67 50.78 19.84
C ALA A 95 16.99 51.28 21.12
N ALA A 96 17.53 52.36 21.70
CA ALA A 96 16.88 53.08 22.77
C ALA A 96 15.88 54.09 22.19
N ASN A 97 14.96 54.61 23.01
CA ASN A 97 14.01 55.66 22.58
C ASN A 97 14.71 56.90 21.99
N SER A 98 15.97 57.15 22.38
CA SER A 98 16.80 58.24 21.84
C SER A 98 17.36 57.97 20.44
N ASP A 99 17.33 56.71 19.98
CA ASP A 99 17.84 56.29 18.67
C ASP A 99 16.72 56.22 17.61
N ILE A 100 15.48 56.57 17.98
CA ILE A 100 14.28 56.47 17.14
C ILE A 100 13.79 57.87 16.77
N ASP A 101 13.94 58.25 15.51
CA ASP A 101 13.33 59.46 14.95
C ASP A 101 11.96 59.15 14.34
N TYR A 102 10.93 59.84 14.83
CA TYR A 102 9.58 59.73 14.28
C TYR A 102 9.38 60.79 13.20
N LEU A 103 9.19 60.34 11.96
CA LEU A 103 8.79 61.20 10.85
C LEU A 103 7.27 61.40 10.88
N LEU A 104 6.82 62.61 11.18
CA LEU A 104 5.41 62.99 10.97
C LEU A 104 5.17 63.17 9.47
N ILE A 105 4.20 62.44 8.93
CA ILE A 105 3.74 62.60 7.55
C ILE A 105 2.51 63.50 7.59
N GLU A 106 2.58 64.68 6.95
CA GLU A 106 1.45 65.59 6.85
C GLU A 106 0.28 64.92 6.11
N GLY A 107 -0.93 64.98 6.69
CA GLY A 107 -2.18 64.46 6.10
C GLY A 107 -2.81 63.25 6.79
N TYR A 108 -2.19 62.70 7.85
CA TYR A 108 -2.81 61.68 8.70
C TYR A 108 -3.06 62.23 10.12
N SER A 109 -4.23 62.83 10.32
CA SER A 109 -4.90 63.03 11.62
C SER A 109 -6.41 62.89 11.44
#